data_AF-A0A1B6APY4-F1
#
_entry.id   AF-A0A1B6APY4-F1
#
_cell.length_a   1.000
_cell.length_b   1.000
_cell.length_c   1.000
_cell.angle_alpha   90.00
_cell.angle_beta   90.00
_cell.angle_gamma   90.00
#
_symmetry.space_group_name_H-M   'P 1'
#
loop_
_entity.id
_entity.type
_entity.pdbx_description
1 polymer ?
#
loop_
_entity_poly.entity_id
_entity_poly.type
_entity_poly.pdbx_seq_one_letter_code
_entity_poly.pdbx_strand_id
1 'polypeptide(L)'
;MNATEAALRPQYSNCRYDKVPNPTRAKCTFSGPLRAGAAYETDGPVTAVVGPTAMHGRVAYHMYAAHNWPDEGIGTDLPDSAPRGTGAPLGLRTVDGSGDEFKTSGYVKSEMALGELAFDTDRTNDVQAIGFTIKGKVGEEVRVGVPNPRNGGEGDTRVTLPEGVSVVKDFEPGASEISYCRPADGAALCPWSPRDATELVVRIDERVEGARGTVTATSDPKADPKQDNNTAPVKVEYTD
;
A
#
# COMPACT_ATOMS: atom_id res chain seq x y z
N MET A 1 -2.80 7.78 18.72
CA MET A 1 -1.76 7.31 17.78
C MET A 1 -2.18 5.98 17.21
N ASN A 2 -1.96 5.77 15.91
CA ASN A 2 -2.26 4.53 15.18
C ASN A 2 -1.03 4.15 14.35
N ALA A 3 -0.70 2.87 14.32
CA ALA A 3 0.39 2.30 13.53
C ALA A 3 -0.18 1.26 12.54
N THR A 4 0.28 1.32 11.29
CA THR A 4 -0.02 0.35 10.23
C THR A 4 1.30 -0.29 9.80
N GLU A 5 1.31 -1.62 9.65
CA GLU A 5 2.53 -2.42 9.37
C GLU A 5 3.69 -2.21 10.36
N ALA A 6 3.37 -1.66 11.53
CA ALA A 6 4.27 -1.46 12.64
C ALA A 6 3.53 -1.61 13.98
N ALA A 7 4.30 -1.84 15.04
CA ALA A 7 3.82 -1.93 16.41
C ALA A 7 4.44 -0.82 17.27
N LEU A 8 3.64 -0.18 18.13
CA LEU A 8 4.10 0.80 19.09
C LEU A 8 4.78 0.10 20.28
N ARG A 9 5.85 0.68 20.83
CA ARG A 9 6.44 0.16 22.08
C ARG A 9 5.65 0.68 23.29
N PRO A 10 5.19 -0.19 24.21
CA PRO A 10 4.51 0.25 25.44
C PRO A 10 5.47 0.86 26.47
N GLN A 11 5.90 2.11 26.25
CA GLN A 11 6.95 2.75 27.06
C GLN A 11 6.39 3.55 28.24
N TYR A 12 5.38 4.39 27.98
CA TYR A 12 4.97 5.45 28.90
C TYR A 12 3.72 5.10 29.72
N SER A 13 3.74 5.38 31.03
CA SER A 13 2.65 5.03 31.97
C SER A 13 1.36 5.82 31.81
N ASN A 14 1.45 7.04 31.26
CA ASN A 14 0.30 7.85 30.87
C ASN A 14 -0.30 7.45 29.51
N CYS A 15 0.23 6.41 28.86
CA CYS A 15 -0.29 5.87 27.61
C CYS A 15 -0.96 4.50 27.81
N ARG A 16 -2.13 4.33 27.20
CA ARG A 16 -2.86 3.06 27.06
C ARG A 16 -2.70 2.53 25.64
N TYR A 17 -2.77 1.21 25.49
CA TYR A 17 -2.52 0.50 24.24
C TYR A 17 -3.66 -0.46 23.93
N ASP A 18 -3.95 -0.71 22.66
CA ASP A 18 -5.09 -1.55 22.27
C ASP A 18 -4.92 -3.04 22.56
N LYS A 19 -3.68 -3.54 22.56
CA LYS A 19 -3.36 -4.95 22.78
C LYS A 19 -1.92 -5.16 23.24
N VAL A 20 -1.64 -6.33 23.78
CA VAL A 20 -0.28 -6.83 24.04
C VAL A 20 -0.26 -8.32 23.65
N PRO A 21 0.79 -8.80 22.94
CA PRO A 21 1.93 -8.06 22.39
C PRO A 21 1.58 -7.26 21.11
N ASN A 22 2.50 -6.37 20.69
CA ASN A 22 2.47 -5.62 19.43
C ASN A 22 1.27 -4.66 19.26
N PRO A 23 1.11 -3.64 20.12
CA PRO A 23 0.01 -2.71 19.98
C PRO A 23 0.09 -1.90 18.70
N THR A 24 -1.06 -1.68 18.09
CA THR A 24 -1.22 -0.87 16.87
C THR A 24 -1.82 0.48 17.18
N ARG A 25 -2.30 0.70 18.40
CA ARG A 25 -2.90 1.97 18.82
C ARG A 25 -2.44 2.34 20.21
N ALA A 26 -2.27 3.63 20.44
CA ALA A 26 -1.98 4.19 21.75
C ALA A 26 -2.73 5.50 22.00
N LYS A 27 -3.21 5.66 23.24
CA LYS A 27 -3.85 6.88 23.76
C LYS A 27 -3.05 7.38 24.95
N CYS A 28 -2.44 8.55 24.83
CA CYS A 28 -1.68 9.18 25.90
C CYS A 28 -2.42 10.40 26.43
N THR A 29 -2.43 10.57 27.75
CA THR A 29 -3.02 11.76 28.40
C THR A 29 -1.91 12.64 28.96
N PHE A 30 -1.92 13.91 28.58
CA PHE A 30 -0.99 14.92 29.08
C PHE A 30 -1.72 15.83 30.07
N SER A 31 -1.05 16.17 31.18
CA SER A 31 -1.62 17.02 32.23
C SER A 31 -1.33 18.49 31.99
N GLY A 32 -2.24 19.35 32.48
CA GLY A 32 -2.03 20.79 32.61
C GLY A 32 -2.60 21.63 31.45
N PRO A 33 -2.81 22.93 31.66
CA PRO A 33 -3.09 23.84 30.57
C PRO A 33 -1.82 24.06 29.74
N LEU A 34 -1.93 23.88 28.42
CA LEU A 34 -0.88 24.30 27.50
C LEU A 34 -0.96 25.83 27.34
N ARG A 35 0.18 26.50 27.41
CA ARG A 35 0.29 27.94 27.15
C ARG A 35 -0.13 28.25 25.71
N ALA A 36 -1.09 29.18 25.58
CA ALA A 36 -1.53 29.68 24.28
C ALA A 36 -0.36 30.30 23.49
N GLY A 37 -0.31 30.02 22.19
CA GLY A 37 0.72 30.53 21.27
C GLY A 37 2.09 29.85 21.38
N ALA A 38 2.25 28.83 22.23
CA ALA A 38 3.48 28.04 22.29
C ALA A 38 3.39 26.80 21.40
N ALA A 39 4.52 26.44 20.78
CA ALA A 39 4.71 25.16 20.11
C ALA A 39 5.25 24.11 21.09
N TYR A 40 4.88 22.85 20.89
CA TYR A 40 5.26 21.74 21.76
C TYR A 40 5.74 20.55 20.94
N GLU A 41 6.70 19.83 21.51
CA GLU A 41 7.04 18.46 21.10
C GLU A 41 7.02 17.54 22.33
N THR A 42 7.02 16.23 22.10
CA THR A 42 7.14 15.26 23.19
C THR A 42 8.54 15.33 23.82
N ASP A 43 8.63 15.16 25.14
CA ASP A 43 9.91 15.19 25.85
C ASP A 43 10.70 13.88 25.76
N GLY A 44 10.10 12.84 25.17
CA GLY A 44 10.72 11.56 24.86
C GLY A 44 10.24 11.01 23.50
N PRO A 45 10.95 10.01 22.95
CA PRO A 45 10.63 9.44 21.65
C PRO A 45 9.42 8.50 21.74
N VAL A 46 8.47 8.60 20.79
CA VAL A 46 7.50 7.54 20.55
C VAL A 46 8.13 6.52 19.60
N THR A 47 8.29 5.27 20.07
CA THR A 47 8.94 4.24 19.25
C THR A 47 7.91 3.35 18.55
N ALA A 48 8.01 3.25 17.24
CA ALA A 48 7.36 2.21 16.44
C ALA A 48 8.40 1.18 15.97
N VAL A 49 8.00 -0.08 15.89
CA VAL A 49 8.81 -1.22 15.47
C VAL A 49 8.11 -1.90 14.31
N VAL A 50 8.81 -2.03 13.20
CA VAL A 50 8.34 -2.77 12.03
C VAL A 50 8.54 -4.27 12.22
N GLY A 51 7.61 -5.07 11.69
CA GLY A 51 7.80 -6.51 11.60
C GLY A 51 8.90 -6.85 10.58
N PRO A 52 9.50 -8.05 10.66
CA PRO A 52 10.59 -8.47 9.76
C PRO A 52 10.17 -8.60 8.29
N THR A 53 8.86 -8.62 8.02
CA THR A 53 8.28 -8.74 6.67
C THR A 53 7.62 -7.44 6.19
N ALA A 54 7.56 -6.40 7.02
CA ALA A 54 6.96 -5.13 6.62
C ALA A 54 7.87 -4.44 5.61
N MET A 55 7.30 -3.93 4.52
CA MET A 55 8.04 -3.18 3.50
C MET A 55 7.87 -1.68 3.73
N HIS A 56 6.65 -1.29 4.10
CA HIS A 56 6.27 0.06 4.45
C HIS A 56 5.77 0.08 5.88
N GLY A 57 5.65 1.27 6.44
CA GLY A 57 4.89 1.46 7.65
C GLY A 57 4.52 2.90 7.86
N ARG A 58 3.55 3.08 8.76
CA ARG A 58 2.94 4.38 8.98
C ARG A 58 2.58 4.56 10.43
N VAL A 59 2.90 5.71 10.99
CA VAL A 59 2.46 6.14 12.31
C VAL A 59 1.72 7.45 12.16
N ALA A 60 0.43 7.44 12.50
CA ALA A 60 -0.39 8.63 12.52
C ALA A 60 -0.72 9.02 13.97
N TYR A 61 -0.75 10.32 14.26
CA TYR A 61 -1.19 10.83 15.55
C TYR A 61 -2.29 11.87 15.38
N HIS A 62 -3.09 11.98 16.44
CA HIS A 62 -4.10 13.00 16.61
C HIS A 62 -3.96 13.54 18.04
N MET A 63 -3.98 14.86 18.18
CA MET A 63 -4.03 15.58 19.43
C MET A 63 -5.29 16.43 19.46
N TYR A 64 -6.04 16.35 20.55
CA TYR A 64 -7.28 17.09 20.76
C TYR A 64 -7.41 17.42 22.25
N ALA A 65 -8.20 18.44 22.56
CA ALA A 65 -8.53 18.77 23.94
C ALA A 65 -9.32 17.61 24.58
N ALA A 66 -9.00 17.24 25.82
CA ALA A 66 -9.62 16.09 26.49
C ALA A 66 -11.16 16.18 26.62
N HIS A 67 -11.71 17.39 26.62
CA HIS A 67 -13.15 17.66 26.69
C HIS A 67 -13.83 17.80 25.32
N ASN A 68 -13.07 17.78 24.23
CA ASN A 68 -13.59 17.88 22.86
C ASN A 68 -13.17 16.64 22.06
N TRP A 69 -13.77 15.50 22.41
CA TRP A 69 -13.51 14.23 21.74
C TRP A 69 -14.20 14.21 20.36
N PRO A 70 -13.51 13.80 19.28
CA PRO A 70 -14.14 13.70 17.97
C PRO A 70 -15.28 12.67 17.96
N ASP A 71 -16.33 12.95 17.17
CA ASP A 71 -17.42 12.00 16.92
C ASP A 71 -16.87 10.64 16.42
N GLU A 72 -17.63 9.56 16.63
CA GLU A 72 -17.27 8.18 16.29
C GLU A 72 -16.55 8.06 14.92
N GLY A 73 -15.34 7.50 14.91
CA GLY A 73 -14.58 7.19 13.70
C GLY A 73 -13.12 7.64 13.70
N ILE A 74 -12.76 8.70 14.45
CA ILE A 74 -11.37 9.18 14.58
C ILE A 74 -10.86 8.85 15.98
N GLY A 75 -10.23 7.68 16.13
CA GLY A 75 -9.73 7.20 17.41
C GLY A 75 -10.84 6.61 18.28
N THR A 76 -11.11 5.32 18.09
CA THR A 76 -11.95 4.56 19.03
C THR A 76 -11.36 4.67 20.43
N ASP A 77 -12.19 5.01 21.41
CA ASP A 77 -11.73 5.10 22.79
C ASP A 77 -11.16 3.74 23.24
N LEU A 78 -10.04 3.79 23.97
CA LEU A 78 -9.47 2.59 24.57
C LEU A 78 -10.12 2.42 25.95
N PRO A 79 -10.67 1.24 26.28
CA PRO A 79 -11.33 1.03 27.55
C PRO A 79 -10.36 1.30 28.70
N ASP A 80 -10.89 1.63 29.88
CA ASP A 80 -10.05 1.91 31.06
C ASP A 80 -9.16 0.72 31.46
N SER A 81 -9.59 -0.49 31.12
CA SER A 81 -8.87 -1.76 31.32
C SER A 81 -7.75 -2.01 30.30
N ALA A 82 -7.59 -1.17 29.28
CA ALA A 82 -6.56 -1.32 28.27
C ALA A 82 -5.15 -1.30 28.90
N PRO A 83 -4.22 -2.14 28.41
CA PRO A 83 -2.87 -2.22 28.94
C PRO A 83 -2.15 -0.86 28.90
N ARG A 84 -1.32 -0.61 29.89
CA ARG A 84 -0.53 0.63 30.02
C ARG A 84 0.96 0.34 29.86
N GLY A 85 1.72 1.37 29.48
CA GLY A 85 3.17 1.35 29.63
C GLY A 85 3.55 1.39 31.11
N THR A 86 4.82 1.08 31.41
CA THR A 86 5.32 0.99 32.79
C THR A 86 6.46 1.96 33.10
N GLY A 87 6.96 2.69 32.11
CA GLY A 87 8.00 3.70 32.28
C GLY A 87 7.50 5.04 32.80
N ALA A 88 8.41 6.03 32.81
CA ALA A 88 8.07 7.42 33.09
C ALA A 88 6.92 7.91 32.17
N PRO A 89 6.10 8.87 32.59
CA PRO A 89 5.09 9.44 31.70
C PRO A 89 5.74 10.21 30.54
N LEU A 90 5.13 10.15 29.36
CA LEU A 90 5.48 11.00 28.23
C LEU A 90 4.98 12.42 28.53
N GLY A 91 5.87 13.39 28.54
CA GLY A 91 5.55 14.80 28.71
C GLY A 91 5.60 15.57 27.39
N LEU A 92 5.34 16.87 27.51
CA LEU A 92 5.46 17.85 26.44
C LEU A 92 6.45 18.92 26.88
N ARG A 93 7.30 19.37 25.98
CA ARG A 93 8.19 20.51 26.19
C ARG A 93 8.00 21.56 25.11
N THR A 94 8.15 22.82 25.50
CA THR A 94 8.03 23.96 24.59
C THR A 94 9.21 24.02 23.63
N VAL A 95 8.93 24.40 22.38
CA VAL A 95 9.92 24.56 21.31
C VAL A 95 9.68 25.85 20.52
N ASP A 96 10.66 26.21 19.70
CA ASP A 96 10.47 27.25 18.69
C ASP A 96 9.51 26.73 17.59
N GLY A 97 8.38 27.41 17.43
CA GLY A 97 7.35 27.07 16.45
C GLY A 97 7.50 27.77 15.10
N SER A 98 8.60 28.51 14.87
CA SER A 98 8.83 29.27 13.64
C SER A 98 9.27 28.41 12.45
N GLY A 99 9.56 27.13 12.68
CA GLY A 99 9.97 26.16 11.67
C GLY A 99 8.85 25.74 10.71
N ASP A 100 9.25 25.19 9.57
CA ASP A 100 8.34 24.67 8.55
C ASP A 100 7.58 23.43 9.02
N GLU A 101 8.05 22.73 10.06
CA GLU A 101 7.40 21.56 10.65
C GLU A 101 6.02 21.87 11.26
N PHE A 102 5.75 23.14 11.57
CA PHE A 102 4.47 23.61 12.10
C PHE A 102 3.52 24.13 11.01
N LYS A 103 3.91 24.06 9.73
CA LYS A 103 3.07 24.47 8.58
C LYS A 103 2.13 23.32 8.17
N THR A 104 1.00 23.25 8.85
CA THR A 104 -0.24 22.52 8.47
C THR A 104 -0.11 21.12 7.86
N SER A 105 -0.17 20.11 8.73
CA SER A 105 -0.79 18.82 8.44
C SER A 105 -2.26 18.87 8.87
N GLY A 106 -3.15 19.34 7.97
CA GLY A 106 -4.62 19.25 8.05
C GLY A 106 -5.34 19.66 9.36
N TYR A 107 -6.15 20.73 9.33
CA TYR A 107 -7.11 21.03 10.39
C TYR A 107 -8.44 20.32 10.16
N VAL A 108 -8.74 19.27 10.93
CA VAL A 108 -10.08 18.65 10.97
C VAL A 108 -10.78 19.15 12.22
N LYS A 109 -11.74 20.08 12.07
CA LYS A 109 -12.34 20.89 13.16
C LYS A 109 -11.27 21.76 13.88
N SER A 110 -11.63 22.96 14.31
CA SER A 110 -10.72 24.03 14.76
C SER A 110 -9.84 23.73 15.99
N GLU A 111 -9.86 22.50 16.52
CA GLU A 111 -9.28 22.13 17.82
C GLU A 111 -8.48 20.81 17.79
N MET A 112 -8.23 20.25 16.61
CA MET A 112 -7.42 19.04 16.46
C MET A 112 -6.15 19.33 15.66
N ALA A 113 -5.04 18.74 16.11
CA ALA A 113 -3.81 18.63 15.34
C ALA A 113 -3.60 17.15 14.96
N LEU A 114 -3.22 16.90 13.72
CA LEU A 114 -2.88 15.56 13.24
C LEU A 114 -1.54 15.60 12.54
N GLY A 115 -0.88 14.46 12.46
CA GLY A 115 0.35 14.31 11.69
C GLY A 115 0.60 12.86 11.38
N GLU A 116 1.43 12.62 10.39
CA GLU A 116 1.77 11.29 9.91
C GLU A 116 3.26 11.20 9.63
N LEU A 117 3.83 10.07 10.01
CA LEU A 117 5.13 9.61 9.55
C LEU A 117 4.92 8.32 8.75
N ALA A 118 5.15 8.39 7.44
CA ALA A 118 5.32 7.22 6.60
C ALA A 118 6.83 6.92 6.47
N PHE A 119 7.19 5.64 6.45
CA PHE A 119 8.57 5.21 6.27
C PHE A 119 8.64 3.93 5.45
N ASP A 120 9.77 3.76 4.78
CA ASP A 120 10.15 2.53 4.09
C ASP A 120 11.18 1.78 4.94
N THR A 121 11.15 0.46 4.86
CA THR A 121 12.14 -0.40 5.51
C THR A 121 13.29 -0.73 4.56
N ASP A 122 14.29 -1.46 5.04
CA ASP A 122 15.35 -2.05 4.21
C ASP A 122 14.85 -3.25 3.38
N ARG A 123 13.58 -3.64 3.54
CA ARG A 123 12.92 -4.62 2.68
C ARG A 123 12.52 -3.94 1.38
N THR A 124 13.19 -4.32 0.31
CA THR A 124 12.87 -3.89 -1.05
C THR A 124 11.68 -4.67 -1.60
N ASN A 125 10.84 -4.02 -2.40
CA ASN A 125 9.89 -4.74 -3.24
C ASN A 125 10.72 -5.66 -4.15
N ASP A 126 10.40 -6.95 -4.17
CA ASP A 126 10.95 -7.93 -5.11
C ASP A 126 9.80 -8.29 -6.03
N VAL A 127 9.41 -7.32 -6.85
CA VAL A 127 8.28 -7.48 -7.77
C VAL A 127 8.66 -8.60 -8.75
N GLN A 128 7.72 -9.50 -9.03
CA GLN A 128 8.02 -10.62 -9.92
C GLN A 128 6.87 -10.84 -10.88
N ALA A 129 7.09 -10.56 -12.16
CA ALA A 129 6.11 -10.90 -13.19
C ALA A 129 5.95 -12.42 -13.29
N ILE A 130 4.71 -12.85 -13.53
CA ILE A 130 4.39 -14.27 -13.71
C ILE A 130 3.99 -14.46 -15.16
N GLY A 131 4.76 -15.26 -15.88
CA GLY A 131 4.48 -15.61 -17.26
C GLY A 131 3.22 -16.47 -17.37
N PHE A 132 2.55 -16.41 -18.52
CA PHE A 132 1.35 -17.18 -18.79
C PHE A 132 1.33 -17.71 -20.22
N THR A 133 0.36 -18.58 -20.52
CA THR A 133 0.21 -19.22 -21.83
C THR A 133 -1.16 -18.93 -22.40
N ILE A 134 -1.20 -18.47 -23.66
CA ILE A 134 -2.40 -18.30 -24.47
C ILE A 134 -2.64 -19.64 -25.17
N LYS A 135 -3.80 -20.26 -24.94
CA LYS A 135 -4.13 -21.56 -25.54
C LYS A 135 -5.32 -21.42 -26.48
N GLY A 136 -5.22 -21.91 -27.70
CA GLY A 136 -6.33 -21.86 -28.65
C GLY A 136 -5.93 -22.22 -30.08
N LYS A 137 -6.89 -22.09 -30.99
CA LYS A 137 -6.73 -22.36 -32.43
C LYS A 137 -6.49 -21.09 -33.21
N VAL A 138 -5.87 -21.22 -34.39
CA VAL A 138 -5.79 -20.13 -35.36
C VAL A 138 -7.20 -19.70 -35.77
N GLY A 139 -7.46 -18.40 -35.73
CA GLY A 139 -8.76 -17.76 -35.96
C GLY A 139 -9.64 -17.62 -34.71
N GLU A 140 -9.25 -18.19 -33.57
CA GLU A 140 -10.02 -18.15 -32.33
C GLU A 140 -9.75 -16.87 -31.53
N GLU A 141 -10.81 -16.31 -30.93
CA GLU A 141 -10.71 -15.29 -29.89
C GLU A 141 -10.72 -15.96 -28.51
N VAL A 142 -9.69 -15.67 -27.71
CA VAL A 142 -9.46 -16.31 -26.43
C VAL A 142 -9.40 -15.26 -25.32
N ARG A 143 -10.03 -15.56 -24.19
CA ARG A 143 -9.88 -14.81 -22.94
C ARG A 143 -8.84 -15.51 -22.07
N VAL A 144 -7.81 -14.78 -21.66
CA VAL A 144 -6.75 -15.32 -20.80
C VAL A 144 -6.61 -14.46 -19.55
N GLY A 145 -6.57 -15.11 -18.39
CA GLY A 145 -6.24 -14.43 -17.14
C GLY A 145 -4.78 -14.01 -17.14
N VAL A 146 -4.53 -12.72 -16.89
CA VAL A 146 -3.18 -12.18 -16.71
C VAL A 146 -2.84 -12.28 -15.23
N PRO A 147 -1.85 -13.11 -14.83
CA PRO A 147 -1.55 -13.27 -13.42
C PRO A 147 -1.00 -11.98 -12.82
N ASN A 148 -1.47 -11.64 -11.62
CA ASN A 148 -0.89 -10.55 -10.84
C ASN A 148 0.58 -10.87 -10.50
N PRO A 149 1.52 -9.95 -10.72
CA PRO A 149 2.88 -10.11 -10.25
C PRO A 149 2.94 -10.37 -8.73
N ARG A 150 4.03 -10.99 -8.26
CA ARG A 150 4.25 -11.18 -6.81
C ARG A 150 4.85 -9.92 -6.21
N ASN A 151 4.57 -9.70 -4.93
CA ASN A 151 5.17 -8.66 -4.09
C ASN A 151 5.09 -7.24 -4.68
N GLY A 152 4.11 -6.96 -5.55
CA GLY A 152 3.79 -5.60 -5.93
C GLY A 152 2.43 -5.16 -5.39
N GLY A 153 2.22 -3.85 -5.44
CA GLY A 153 0.95 -3.22 -5.09
C GLY A 153 0.00 -3.20 -6.28
N GLU A 154 -0.66 -2.06 -6.46
CA GLU A 154 -1.55 -1.79 -7.59
C GLU A 154 -0.78 -1.10 -8.73
N GLY A 155 -1.22 -1.29 -9.97
CA GLY A 155 -0.65 -0.59 -11.13
C GLY A 155 -1.11 -1.16 -12.47
N ASP A 156 -0.21 -1.13 -13.46
CA ASP A 156 -0.39 -1.79 -14.76
C ASP A 156 0.80 -2.72 -15.08
N THR A 157 0.50 -3.89 -15.67
CA THR A 157 1.49 -4.73 -16.35
C THR A 157 1.43 -4.50 -17.85
N ARG A 158 2.59 -4.47 -18.50
CA ARG A 158 2.70 -4.34 -19.95
C ARG A 158 2.89 -5.71 -20.58
N VAL A 159 1.96 -6.11 -21.43
CA VAL A 159 1.99 -7.38 -22.18
C VAL A 159 2.34 -7.11 -23.64
N THR A 160 3.52 -7.54 -24.07
CA THR A 160 3.86 -7.67 -25.48
C THR A 160 3.43 -9.06 -25.94
N LEU A 161 2.55 -9.11 -26.94
CA LEU A 161 2.01 -10.37 -27.44
C LEU A 161 3.06 -11.14 -28.26
N PRO A 162 3.02 -12.48 -28.23
CA PRO A 162 3.73 -13.30 -29.20
C PRO A 162 3.34 -12.94 -30.65
N GLU A 163 4.27 -13.11 -31.58
CA GLU A 163 3.99 -13.01 -33.02
C GLU A 163 2.83 -13.94 -33.42
N GLY A 164 1.97 -13.48 -34.33
CA GLY A 164 0.75 -14.18 -34.73
C GLY A 164 -0.43 -14.06 -33.75
N VAL A 165 -0.34 -13.19 -32.74
CA VAL A 165 -1.43 -12.91 -31.80
C VAL A 165 -1.69 -11.41 -31.73
N SER A 166 -2.97 -11.00 -31.80
CA SER A 166 -3.40 -9.60 -31.68
C SER A 166 -4.40 -9.38 -30.55
N VAL A 167 -4.43 -8.16 -30.01
CA VAL A 167 -5.44 -7.76 -29.00
C VAL A 167 -6.77 -7.53 -29.69
N VAL A 168 -7.85 -8.11 -29.15
CA VAL A 168 -9.22 -7.81 -29.61
C VAL A 168 -9.65 -6.48 -28.99
N LYS A 169 -10.01 -5.51 -29.83
CA LYS A 169 -10.39 -4.16 -29.39
C LYS A 169 -11.88 -4.03 -29.06
N ASP A 170 -12.70 -4.77 -29.80
CA ASP A 170 -14.16 -4.67 -29.75
C ASP A 170 -14.72 -5.99 -29.19
N PHE A 171 -14.69 -6.12 -27.86
CA PHE A 171 -15.30 -7.25 -27.15
C PHE A 171 -16.33 -6.76 -26.14
N GLU A 172 -17.35 -7.59 -25.87
CA GLU A 172 -18.29 -7.30 -24.79
C GLU A 172 -17.66 -7.64 -23.42
N PRO A 173 -17.47 -6.66 -22.53
CA PRO A 173 -16.99 -6.93 -21.18
C PRO A 173 -18.02 -7.79 -20.44
N GLY A 174 -17.52 -8.80 -19.72
CA GLY A 174 -18.32 -9.70 -18.90
C GLY A 174 -18.67 -9.08 -17.53
N ALA A 175 -18.56 -9.89 -16.47
CA ALA A 175 -18.92 -9.49 -15.10
C ALA A 175 -18.18 -8.22 -14.62
N SER A 176 -18.84 -7.42 -13.77
CA SER A 176 -18.36 -6.12 -13.27
C SER A 176 -17.14 -6.19 -12.35
N GLU A 177 -16.77 -7.38 -11.87
CA GLU A 177 -15.61 -7.60 -10.97
C GLU A 177 -14.34 -8.01 -11.74
N ILE A 178 -14.41 -8.11 -13.07
CA ILE A 178 -13.27 -8.44 -13.92
C ILE A 178 -12.76 -7.15 -14.58
N SER A 179 -11.49 -6.86 -14.37
CA SER A 179 -10.79 -5.82 -15.11
C SER A 179 -10.30 -6.36 -16.45
N TYR A 180 -10.25 -5.51 -17.48
CA TYR A 180 -9.78 -5.91 -18.79
C TYR A 180 -8.53 -5.14 -19.19
N CYS A 181 -7.62 -5.83 -19.88
CA CYS A 181 -6.49 -5.20 -20.51
C CYS A 181 -6.92 -4.25 -21.62
N ARG A 182 -6.21 -3.14 -21.74
CA ARG A 182 -6.45 -2.09 -22.74
C ARG A 182 -5.38 -2.18 -23.84
N PRO A 183 -5.75 -2.06 -25.13
CA PRO A 183 -4.78 -1.95 -26.21
C PRO A 183 -3.82 -0.77 -25.98
N ALA A 184 -2.54 -0.97 -26.28
CA ALA A 184 -1.51 0.08 -26.28
C ALA A 184 -0.58 -0.13 -27.48
N ASP A 185 0.21 0.88 -27.84
CA ASP A 185 1.11 0.78 -28.99
C ASP A 185 2.09 -0.39 -28.83
N GLY A 186 1.93 -1.41 -29.68
CA GLY A 186 2.70 -2.65 -29.68
C GLY A 186 2.52 -3.55 -28.46
N ALA A 187 1.48 -3.34 -27.64
CA ALA A 187 1.26 -4.08 -26.40
C ALA A 187 -0.21 -4.05 -25.92
N ALA A 188 -0.47 -4.67 -24.78
CA ALA A 188 -1.63 -4.43 -23.95
C ALA A 188 -1.19 -3.94 -22.56
N LEU A 189 -1.97 -3.04 -21.96
CA LEU A 189 -1.81 -2.60 -20.58
C LEU A 189 -2.89 -3.25 -19.73
N CYS A 190 -2.47 -4.08 -18.79
CA CYS A 190 -3.33 -4.89 -17.96
C CYS A 190 -3.27 -4.36 -16.53
N PRO A 191 -4.36 -3.76 -16.00
CA PRO A 191 -4.39 -3.32 -14.62
C PRO A 191 -4.19 -4.53 -13.71
N TRP A 192 -3.56 -4.33 -12.56
CA TRP A 192 -3.45 -5.37 -11.54
C TRP A 192 -3.74 -4.77 -10.18
N SER A 193 -4.43 -5.55 -9.38
CA SER A 193 -4.81 -5.27 -8.02
C SER A 193 -4.80 -6.61 -7.28
N PRO A 194 -4.30 -6.69 -6.04
CA PRO A 194 -4.35 -7.93 -5.26
C PRO A 194 -5.78 -8.49 -5.06
N ARG A 195 -6.81 -7.69 -5.36
CA ARG A 195 -8.22 -8.00 -5.11
C ARG A 195 -8.98 -8.41 -6.37
N ASP A 196 -8.50 -8.02 -7.55
CA ASP A 196 -9.25 -8.10 -8.79
C ASP A 196 -8.56 -9.02 -9.79
N ALA A 197 -9.38 -9.75 -10.56
CA ALA A 197 -8.90 -10.53 -11.69
C ALA A 197 -8.82 -9.65 -12.94
N THR A 198 -7.77 -9.86 -13.72
CA THR A 198 -7.59 -9.16 -15.00
C THR A 198 -7.56 -10.15 -16.16
N GLU A 199 -8.38 -9.88 -17.18
CA GLU A 199 -8.44 -10.65 -18.41
C GLU A 199 -7.88 -9.88 -19.60
N LEU A 200 -7.20 -10.60 -20.49
CA LEU A 200 -6.75 -10.16 -21.78
C LEU A 200 -7.52 -10.92 -22.86
N VAL A 201 -8.15 -10.19 -23.79
CA VAL A 201 -8.85 -10.77 -24.94
C VAL A 201 -7.97 -10.65 -26.17
N VAL A 202 -7.65 -11.79 -26.78
CA VAL A 202 -6.72 -11.88 -27.92
C VAL A 202 -7.29 -12.75 -29.01
N ARG A 203 -6.84 -12.53 -30.24
CA ARG A 203 -7.08 -13.42 -31.38
C ARG A 203 -5.77 -14.04 -31.81
N ILE A 204 -5.79 -15.34 -32.06
CA ILE A 204 -4.65 -16.06 -32.65
C ILE A 204 -4.78 -15.92 -34.18
N ASP A 205 -4.06 -15.00 -34.78
CA ASP A 205 -4.15 -14.68 -36.21
C ASP A 205 -3.48 -15.74 -37.07
N GLU A 206 -2.34 -16.27 -36.62
CA GLU A 206 -1.56 -17.26 -37.34
C GLU A 206 -0.74 -18.14 -36.39
N ARG A 207 -0.28 -19.28 -36.92
CA ARG A 207 0.59 -20.20 -36.19
C ARG A 207 2.05 -19.85 -36.45
N VAL A 208 2.74 -19.34 -35.43
CA VAL A 208 4.17 -19.03 -35.45
C VAL A 208 4.86 -19.88 -34.40
N GLU A 209 5.56 -20.91 -34.88
CA GLU A 209 6.25 -21.86 -34.00
C GLU A 209 7.32 -21.17 -33.14
N GLY A 210 7.25 -21.38 -31.83
CA GLY A 210 8.19 -20.81 -30.88
C GLY A 210 8.00 -19.30 -30.62
N ALA A 211 6.91 -18.69 -31.09
CA ALA A 211 6.60 -17.29 -30.81
C ALA A 211 6.55 -17.02 -29.29
N ARG A 212 7.18 -15.91 -28.89
CA ARG A 212 7.25 -15.49 -27.49
C ARG A 212 6.92 -14.01 -27.37
N GLY A 213 6.07 -13.72 -26.41
CA GLY A 213 5.82 -12.39 -25.90
C GLY A 213 6.42 -12.24 -24.51
N THR A 214 6.12 -11.12 -23.87
CA THR A 214 6.58 -10.81 -22.52
C THR A 214 5.48 -10.12 -21.73
N VAL A 215 5.40 -10.40 -20.44
CA VAL A 215 4.66 -9.60 -19.48
C VAL A 215 5.67 -8.92 -18.56
N THR A 216 5.54 -7.61 -18.41
CA THR A 216 6.44 -6.77 -17.61
C THR A 216 5.64 -6.07 -16.52
N ALA A 217 6.01 -6.27 -15.26
CA ALA A 217 5.52 -5.48 -14.14
C ALA A 217 6.41 -4.23 -14.02
N THR A 218 5.82 -3.04 -14.10
CA THR A 218 6.61 -1.81 -13.95
C THR A 218 6.73 -1.47 -12.47
N SER A 219 7.95 -1.29 -11.98
CA SER A 219 8.24 -0.84 -10.62
C SER A 219 9.35 0.22 -10.63
N ASP A 220 9.46 1.01 -9.55
CA ASP A 220 10.56 1.97 -9.38
C ASP A 220 11.86 1.21 -9.05
N PRO A 221 12.94 1.32 -9.83
CA PRO A 221 14.22 0.66 -9.56
C PRO A 221 14.84 1.01 -8.20
N LYS A 222 14.48 2.16 -7.60
CA LYS A 222 14.92 2.51 -6.25
C LYS A 222 14.21 1.68 -5.18
N ALA A 223 12.93 1.38 -5.38
CA ALA A 223 12.12 0.59 -4.46
C ALA A 223 12.24 -0.92 -4.72
N ASP A 224 12.57 -1.28 -5.96
CA ASP A 224 12.77 -2.64 -6.45
C ASP A 224 14.07 -2.71 -7.26
N PRO A 225 15.22 -2.96 -6.62
CA PRO A 225 16.50 -3.01 -7.32
C PRO A 225 16.66 -4.27 -8.18
N LYS A 226 15.80 -5.29 -8.03
CA LYS A 226 15.90 -6.56 -8.76
C LYS A 226 15.02 -6.54 -10.01
N GLN A 227 15.24 -5.58 -10.89
CA GLN A 227 14.42 -5.40 -12.08
C GLN A 227 14.39 -6.61 -13.05
N ASP A 228 15.36 -7.51 -12.93
CA ASP A 228 15.59 -8.67 -13.81
C ASP A 228 14.40 -9.65 -13.83
N ASN A 229 13.67 -9.78 -12.72
CA ASN A 229 12.55 -10.71 -12.57
C ASN A 229 11.18 -10.02 -12.74
N ASN A 230 11.17 -8.74 -13.10
CA ASN A 230 9.97 -8.00 -13.47
C ASN A 230 9.44 -8.35 -14.86
N THR A 231 10.15 -9.19 -15.61
CA THR A 231 9.72 -9.65 -16.93
C THR A 231 9.63 -11.17 -16.95
N ALA A 232 8.51 -11.69 -17.47
CA ALA A 232 8.30 -13.12 -17.63
C ALA A 232 7.73 -13.45 -19.03
N PRO A 233 7.95 -14.68 -19.53
CA PRO A 233 7.55 -15.03 -20.89
C PRO A 233 6.03 -15.22 -21.01
N VAL A 234 5.48 -14.74 -22.12
CA VAL A 234 4.13 -15.11 -22.59
C VAL A 234 4.29 -16.08 -23.76
N LYS A 235 3.61 -17.22 -23.70
CA LYS A 235 3.71 -18.28 -24.72
C LYS A 235 2.37 -18.48 -25.42
N VAL A 236 2.41 -19.07 -26.60
CA VAL A 236 1.23 -19.60 -27.29
C VAL A 236 1.33 -21.12 -27.33
N GLU A 237 0.23 -21.80 -27.04
CA GLU A 237 0.07 -23.24 -27.21
C GLU A 237 -1.10 -23.47 -28.16
N TYR A 238 -0.79 -23.97 -29.35
CA TYR A 238 -1.79 -24.23 -30.39
C TYR A 238 -2.52 -25.54 -30.08
N THR A 239 -3.85 -25.48 -30.09
CA THR A 239 -4.72 -26.65 -29.95
C THR A 239 -5.24 -27.10 -31.31
N ASP A 240 -5.57 -28.38 -31.44
CA ASP A 240 -6.12 -28.98 -32.67
C ASP A 240 -7.64 -28.83 -32.75
#